data_AF-A0A1W2FTN3-F1
#
_entry.id   AF-A0A1W2FTN3-F1
#
_cell.length_a   1.000
_cell.length_b   1.000
_cell.length_c   1.000
_cell.angle_alpha   90.00
_cell.angle_beta   90.00
_cell.angle_gamma   90.00
#
_symmetry.space_group_name_H-M   'P 1'
#
loop_
_entity.id
_entity.type
_entity.pdbx_description
1 polymer ?
#
loop_
_entity_poly.entity_id
_entity_poly.type
_entity_poly.pdbx_seq_one_letter_code
_entity_poly.pdbx_strand_id
1 'polypeptide(L)'
;MNIVPLPQEPPVSDMEPLCNNGSERHEWHYNQIGNRTKSWAFSGHVRYVSGAEGDRLRGELAVVIRDLLDWAATQHAEQVDDQEAA
;
A
#
# COMPACT_ATOMS: atom_id res chain seq x y z
N MET A 1 8.60 -4.62 -16.54
CA MET A 1 7.55 -3.59 -16.47
C MET A 1 6.71 -3.89 -15.23
N ASN A 2 7.06 -3.30 -14.09
CA ASN A 2 6.36 -3.55 -12.83
C ASN A 2 5.20 -2.56 -12.72
N ILE A 3 3.98 -3.05 -12.93
CA ILE A 3 2.75 -2.27 -12.73
C ILE A 3 2.42 -2.39 -11.24
N VAL A 4 2.64 -1.32 -10.47
CA VAL A 4 2.07 -1.19 -9.13
C VAL A 4 0.58 -0.89 -9.32
N PRO A 5 -0.35 -1.81 -9.00
CA PRO A 5 -1.76 -1.54 -9.17
C PRO A 5 -2.18 -0.50 -8.13
N LEU A 6 -2.92 0.52 -8.58
CA LEU A 6 -3.47 1.58 -7.74
C LEU A 6 -4.36 0.95 -6.64
N PRO A 7 -4.15 1.27 -5.35
CA PRO A 7 -5.07 0.89 -4.29
C PRO A 7 -6.46 1.44 -4.64
N GLN A 8 -7.45 0.57 -4.84
CA GLN A 8 -8.82 1.03 -5.03
C GLN A 8 -9.34 1.56 -3.69
N GLU A 9 -9.89 2.77 -3.71
CA GLU A 9 -10.62 3.30 -2.56
C GLU A 9 -11.75 2.33 -2.21
N PRO A 10 -11.92 1.97 -0.93
CA PRO A 10 -13.06 1.17 -0.50
C PRO A 10 -14.35 1.89 -0.94
N PRO A 11 -15.43 1.15 -1.25
CA PRO A 11 -16.70 1.77 -1.62
C PRO A 11 -17.04 2.81 -0.56
N VAL A 12 -17.35 4.02 -1.02
CA VAL A 12 -17.66 5.20 -0.20
C VAL A 12 -18.81 4.82 0.72
N SER A 13 -18.46 4.29 1.88
CA SER A 13 -19.37 4.10 2.99
C SER A 13 -19.14 5.33 3.83
N ASP A 14 -20.16 6.17 3.90
CA ASP A 14 -20.20 7.42 4.63
C ASP A 14 -19.34 7.33 5.89
N MET A 15 -18.16 7.95 5.87
CA MET A 15 -17.22 7.92 6.98
C MET A 15 -17.77 8.83 8.08
N GLU A 16 -18.78 8.34 8.81
CA GLU A 16 -19.02 8.79 10.15
C GLU A 16 -17.77 8.51 10.99
N PRO A 17 -17.36 9.41 11.90
CA PRO A 17 -16.22 9.18 12.76
C PRO A 17 -16.57 8.03 13.70
N LEU A 18 -16.18 6.81 13.33
CA LEU A 18 -16.43 5.60 14.11
C LEU A 18 -15.56 5.62 15.38
N CYS A 19 -15.96 6.45 16.33
CA CYS A 19 -15.68 6.22 17.73
C CYS A 19 -16.58 5.06 18.19
N ASN A 20 -15.95 3.89 18.24
CA ASN A 20 -16.13 2.91 19.30
C ASN A 20 -17.49 2.17 19.36
N ASN A 21 -17.60 1.08 18.60
CA ASN A 21 -18.38 -0.09 19.03
C ASN A 21 -17.56 -1.35 18.72
N GLY A 22 -16.93 -1.91 19.76
CA GLY A 22 -16.10 -3.10 19.65
C GLY A 22 -16.91 -4.29 19.12
N SER A 23 -16.74 -4.62 17.84
CA SER A 23 -16.94 -5.94 17.21
C SER A 23 -16.83 -5.91 15.68
N GLU A 24 -16.58 -4.76 15.03
CA GLU A 24 -16.18 -4.76 13.62
C GLU A 24 -14.72 -5.16 13.50
N ARG A 25 -14.47 -6.44 13.26
CA ARG A 25 -13.17 -6.89 12.79
C ARG A 25 -12.98 -6.29 11.40
N HIS A 26 -12.18 -5.24 11.32
CA HIS A 26 -11.80 -4.68 10.04
C HIS A 26 -11.03 -5.76 9.25
N GLU A 27 -11.48 -6.06 8.04
CA GLU A 27 -10.85 -7.04 7.16
C GLU A 27 -10.22 -6.32 5.96
N TRP A 28 -9.01 -6.73 5.57
CA TRP A 28 -8.40 -6.31 4.32
C TRP A 28 -8.61 -7.38 3.25
N HIS A 29 -8.73 -6.96 1.99
CA HIS A 29 -8.93 -7.83 0.84
C HIS A 29 -7.94 -7.45 -0.27
N TYR A 30 -7.33 -8.44 -0.92
CA TYR A 30 -6.48 -8.27 -2.10
C TYR A 30 -6.90 -9.26 -3.18
N ASN A 31 -7.32 -8.72 -4.33
CA ASN A 31 -7.68 -9.50 -5.49
C ASN A 31 -6.61 -9.31 -6.58
N GLN A 32 -5.96 -10.40 -6.98
CA GLN A 32 -5.01 -10.41 -8.08
C GLN A 32 -5.64 -11.11 -9.28
N ILE A 33 -5.77 -10.37 -10.39
CA ILE A 33 -6.23 -10.94 -11.66
C ILE A 33 -4.99 -11.36 -12.46
N GLY A 34 -4.82 -12.67 -12.66
CA GLY A 34 -3.74 -13.23 -13.46
C GLY A 34 -4.08 -13.30 -14.96
N ASN A 35 -3.05 -13.32 -15.81
CA ASN A 35 -3.19 -13.39 -17.26
C ASN A 35 -3.60 -14.81 -17.70
N ARG A 36 -4.91 -15.09 -17.69
CA ARG A 36 -5.67 -15.92 -18.68
C ARG A 36 -6.93 -16.55 -18.09
N THR A 37 -6.98 -16.91 -16.81
CA THR A 37 -8.20 -17.49 -16.17
C THR A 37 -8.13 -17.62 -14.64
N LYS A 38 -7.03 -17.21 -14.00
CA LYS A 38 -6.83 -17.41 -12.55
C LYS A 38 -6.92 -16.06 -11.84
N SER A 39 -7.94 -15.91 -11.01
CA SER A 39 -7.98 -14.89 -9.98
C SER A 39 -7.52 -15.50 -8.66
N TRP A 40 -6.72 -14.74 -7.92
CA TRP A 40 -6.42 -15.03 -6.53
C TRP A 40 -7.09 -13.98 -5.65
N ALA A 41 -7.75 -14.41 -4.60
CA ALA A 41 -8.32 -13.55 -3.59
C ALA A 41 -7.66 -13.89 -2.25
N PHE A 42 -7.14 -12.87 -1.58
CA PHE A 42 -6.55 -12.96 -0.25
C PHE A 42 -7.34 -12.04 0.66
N SER A 43 -7.58 -12.49 1.89
CA SER A 43 -8.20 -11.66 2.92
C SER A 43 -7.57 -11.92 4.28
N GLY A 44 -7.70 -10.96 5.17
CA GLY A 44 -7.17 -11.06 6.52
C GLY A 44 -7.76 -10.04 7.47
N HIS A 45 -7.55 -10.28 8.76
CA HIS A 45 -8.05 -9.42 9.81
C HIS A 45 -7.03 -8.34 10.14
N VAL A 46 -7.51 -7.10 10.30
CA VAL A 46 -6.73 -5.94 10.70
C VAL A 46 -6.79 -5.78 12.21
N ARG A 47 -5.62 -5.57 12.83
CA ARG A 47 -5.50 -5.12 14.22
C ARG A 47 -4.92 -3.72 14.22
N TYR A 48 -5.62 -2.80 14.88
CA TYR A 48 -5.14 -1.44 15.04
C TYR A 48 -4.12 -1.38 16.16
N VAL A 49 -3.04 -0.65 15.91
CA VAL A 49 -2.01 -0.31 16.89
C VAL A 49 -2.04 1.20 17.07
N SER A 50 -2.13 1.66 18.32
CA SER A 50 -2.25 3.07 18.67
C SER A 50 -1.27 3.45 19.79
N GLY A 51 -1.23 4.74 20.13
CA GLY A 51 -0.29 5.28 21.12
C GLY A 51 1.15 5.22 20.65
N ALA A 52 2.09 5.19 21.60
CA ALA A 52 3.52 5.25 21.32
C ALA A 52 4.01 4.18 20.33
N GLU A 53 3.46 2.97 20.40
CA GLU A 53 3.81 1.90 19.46
C GLU A 53 3.27 2.18 18.05
N GLY A 54 2.06 2.71 17.93
CA GLY A 54 1.51 3.14 16.64
C GLY A 54 2.34 4.27 16.02
N ASP A 55 2.79 5.22 16.83
CA ASP A 55 3.62 6.32 16.36
C ASP A 55 5.02 5.85 15.94
N ARG A 56 5.60 4.91 16.69
CA ARG A 56 6.84 4.24 16.31
C ARG A 56 6.72 3.54 14.95
N LEU A 57 5.69 2.71 14.77
CA LEU A 57 5.45 1.99 13.51
C LEU A 57 5.27 2.95 12.33
N ARG A 58 4.57 4.07 12.53
CA ARG A 58 4.45 5.12 11.49
C ARG A 58 5.79 5.74 11.14
N GLY A 59 6.64 5.99 12.13
CA GLY A 59 8.00 6.49 11.91
C GLY A 59 8.85 5.50 11.10
N GLU A 60 8.85 4.23 11.48
CA GLU A 60 9.57 3.16 10.76
C GLU A 60 9.06 3.02 9.32
N LEU A 61 7.74 3.04 9.11
CA LEU A 61 7.15 2.97 7.77
C LEU A 61 7.52 4.18 6.90
N ALA A 62 7.54 5.38 7.47
CA ALA A 62 7.91 6.59 6.75
C ALA A 62 9.35 6.55 6.25
N VAL A 63 10.27 5.95 7.01
CA VAL A 63 11.66 5.73 6.57
C VAL A 63 11.70 4.82 5.35
N VAL A 64 11.03 3.67 5.41
CA VAL A 64 10.99 2.71 4.29
C VAL A 64 10.38 3.33 3.04
N ILE A 65 9.29 4.09 3.18
CA ILE A 65 8.66 4.78 2.05
C ILE A 65 9.62 5.78 1.42
N ARG A 66 10.33 6.58 2.24
CA ARG A 66 11.32 7.53 1.73
C ARG A 66 12.44 6.83 0.96
N ASP A 67 13.01 5.77 1.52
CA ASP A 67 14.11 5.03 0.88
C ASP A 67 13.66 4.41 -0.46
N LEU A 68 12.40 3.93 -0.54
CA LEU A 68 11.82 3.43 -1.78
C LEU A 68 11.61 4.53 -2.83
N LEU A 69 11.19 5.72 -2.41
CA LEU A 69 11.02 6.87 -3.29
C LEU A 69 12.36 7.37 -3.82
N ASP A 70 13.39 7.44 -2.95
CA ASP A 70 14.74 7.83 -3.34
C ASP A 70 15.36 6.81 -4.32
N TRP A 71 15.16 5.51 -4.05
CA TRP A 71 15.55 4.45 -4.98
C TRP A 71 14.84 4.58 -6.34
N ALA A 72 13.51 4.76 -6.34
CA ALA A 72 12.74 4.89 -7.57
C ALA A 72 13.18 6.13 -8.38
N ALA A 73 13.45 7.26 -7.70
CA ALA A 73 13.98 8.47 -8.34
C ALA A 73 15.35 8.22 -8.99
N THR A 74 16.23 7.47 -8.33
CA THR A 74 17.54 7.09 -8.87
C THR A 74 17.38 6.21 -10.11
N GLN A 75 16.51 5.21 -10.08
CA GLN A 75 16.27 4.36 -11.25
C GLN A 75 15.71 5.13 -12.46
N HIS A 76 14.88 6.15 -12.21
CA HIS A 76 14.38 7.01 -13.28
C HIS A 76 15.46 7.89 -13.90
N ALA A 77 16.44 8.35 -13.12
CA ALA A 77 17.56 9.14 -13.63
C ALA A 77 18.51 8.29 -14.50
N GLU A 78 18.86 7.08 -14.05
CA GLU A 78 19.72 6.16 -14.81
C GLU A 78 19.11 5.77 -16.16
N GLN A 79 17.80 5.59 -16.23
CA GLN A 79 17.10 5.30 -17.50
C GLN A 79 17.15 6.45 -18.52
N VAL A 80 17.27 7.70 -18.06
CA VAL A 80 17.34 8.87 -18.95
C VAL A 80 18.74 9.01 -19.54
N ASP A 81 19.78 8.78 -18.75
CA ASP A 81 21.18 8.87 -19.20
C ASP A 81 21.55 7.77 -20.23
N ASP A 82 21.03 6.54 -20.06
CA ASP A 82 21.25 5.44 -21.01
C ASP A 82 20.57 5.67 -22.37
N GLN A 83 19.59 6.56 -22.44
CA GLN A 83 18.81 6.86 -23.65
C GLN A 83 19.40 8.04 -24.46
N GLU A 84 20.28 8.85 -23.86
CA GLU A 84 21.01 9.95 -24.52
C GLU A 84 22.37 9.49 -25.09
N ALA A 85 22.91 8.36 -24.62
CA ALA A 85 24.15 7.75 -25.12
C ALA A 85 23.97 6.74 -26.27
N ALA A 86 22.75 6.59 -26.81
CA ALA A 86 22.39 5.61 -27.85
C ALA A 86 22.04 6.25 -29.22
#